data_AF-A0A1W2EIB9-F1
#
_entry.id   AF-A0A1W2EIB9-F1
#
_cell.length_a   1.000
_cell.length_b   1.000
_cell.length_c   1.000
_cell.angle_alpha   90.00
_cell.angle_beta   90.00
_cell.angle_gamma   90.00
#
_symmetry.space_group_name_H-M   'P 1'
#
loop_
_entity.id
_entity.type
_entity.pdbx_description
1 polymer ?
#
loop_
_entity_poly.entity_id
_entity_poly.type
_entity_poly.pdbx_seq_one_letter_code
_entity_poly.pdbx_strand_id
1 'polypeptide(L)' 'MHQEYVDKINELDAAVHRLDEFGYTKTVLKEELVKLTKDLQSLENTRFQPLEPVIITTSLLGGRS' A
#
# COMPACT_ATOMS: atom_id res chain seq x y z
N MET A 1 6.78 -7.99 2.64
CA MET A 1 6.54 -6.66 2.05
C MET A 1 5.37 -5.93 2.72
N HIS A 2 4.10 -6.15 2.38
CA HIS A 2 3.00 -5.35 2.95
C HIS A 2 2.87 -5.42 4.48
N GLN A 3 2.96 -6.62 5.06
CA GLN A 3 2.93 -6.80 6.51
C GLN A 3 4.11 -6.13 7.23
N GLU A 4 5.31 -6.17 6.63
CA GLU A 4 6.50 -5.51 7.20
C GLU A 4 6.36 -3.98 7.26
N TYR A 5 5.67 -3.37 6.30
CA TYR A 5 5.32 -1.94 6.35
C TYR A 5 4.35 -1.63 7.50
N VAL A 6 3.32 -2.46 7.67
CA VAL A 6 2.34 -2.32 8.75
C VAL A 6 3.01 -2.44 10.11
N ASP A 7 3.85 -3.45 10.29
CA ASP A 7 4.57 -3.69 11.55
C ASP A 7 5.49 -2.50 11.90
N LYS A 8 6.17 -1.94 10.88
CA LYS A 8 7.08 -0.81 11.06
C LYS A 8 6.36 0.51 11.36
N ILE A 9 5.19 0.72 10.75
CA ILE A 9 4.32 1.88 11.06
C ILE A 9 3.87 1.80 12.53
N ASN A 10 3.44 0.63 12.99
CA ASN A 10 3.01 0.43 14.38
C ASN A 10 4.15 0.65 15.38
N GLU A 11 5.36 0.19 15.06
CA GLU A 11 6.55 0.42 15.87
C GLU A 11 6.91 1.92 15.95
N LEU A 12 6.89 2.62 14.82
CA LEU A 12 7.18 4.05 14.73
C LEU A 12 6.14 4.90 15.49
N ASP A 13 4.86 4.56 15.37
CA ASP A 13 3.77 5.27 16.06
C ASP A 13 3.89 5.11 17.59
N ALA A 14 4.18 3.89 18.04
CA ALA A 14 4.45 3.62 19.44
C ALA A 14 5.69 4.37 19.96
N ALA A 15 6.75 4.52 19.15
CA ALA A 15 7.94 5.27 19.51
C ALA A 15 7.67 6.79 19.59
N VAL A 16 6.92 7.35 18.64
CA VAL A 16 6.51 8.77 18.63
C VAL A 16 5.70 9.12 19.88
N HIS A 17 4.81 8.24 20.32
CA HIS A 17 4.01 8.43 21.52
C HIS A 17 4.82 8.35 22.82
N ARG A 18 5.95 7.64 22.84
CA ARG A 18 6.84 7.56 24.02
C ARG A 18 7.85 8.71 24.11
N LEU A 19 8.04 9.46 23.02
CA LEU A 19 9.04 10.53 22.90
C LEU A 19 8.45 11.94 23.11
N ASP A 20 7.51 12.09 24.05
CA ASP A 20 6.84 13.39 24.29
C ASP A 20 7.80 14.52 24.71
N GLU A 21 8.96 14.20 25.28
CA GLU A 21 9.97 15.18 25.72
C GLU A 21 11.07 15.49 24.67
N PHE A 22 11.15 14.75 23.55
CA PHE A 22 12.22 14.88 22.56
C PHE A 22 11.71 15.47 21.24
N GLY A 23 11.55 16.81 21.20
CA GLY A 23 10.91 17.52 20.08
C GLY A 23 11.54 17.29 18.70
N TYR A 24 12.88 17.26 18.58
CA TYR A 24 13.56 17.03 17.30
C TYR A 24 13.42 15.57 16.83
N THR A 25 13.72 14.60 17.69
CA THR A 25 13.61 13.17 17.38
C THR A 25 12.16 12.79 17.02
N LYS A 26 11.18 13.35 17.73
CA LYS A 26 9.75 13.19 17.43
C LYS A 26 9.38 13.72 16.05
N THR A 27 10.03 14.80 15.59
CA THR A 27 9.77 15.39 14.27
C THR A 27 10.28 14.46 13.16
N VAL A 28 11.51 13.97 13.28
CA VAL A 28 12.10 13.02 12.30
C VAL A 28 11.28 11.74 12.21
N LEU A 29 10.85 11.19 13.35
CA LEU A 29 10.02 9.98 13.35
C LEU A 29 8.64 10.21 12.71
N LYS A 30 8.03 11.37 12.90
CA LYS A 30 6.78 11.73 12.22
C LYS A 30 6.95 11.84 10.70
N GLU A 31 8.05 12.43 10.24
CA GLU A 31 8.36 12.53 8.82
C GLU A 31 8.52 11.15 8.18
N GLU A 32 9.26 10.25 8.82
CA GLU A 32 9.40 8.87 8.36
C GLU A 32 8.08 8.09 8.38
N LEU A 33 7.23 8.32 9.39
CA LEU A 33 5.89 7.70 9.48
C LEU A 33 4.98 8.16 8.33
N VAL A 34 4.98 9.46 8.01
CA VAL A 34 4.26 10.02 6.84
C VAL A 34 4.76 9.41 5.54
N LYS A 35 6.08 9.26 5.40
CA LYS A 35 6.70 8.68 4.20
C LYS A 35 6.31 7.21 4.02
N LEU A 36 6.47 6.38 5.06
CA LEU A 36 6.08 4.97 5.01
C LEU A 36 4.60 4.77 4.68
N THR A 37 3.73 5.63 5.22
CA THR A 37 2.28 5.57 4.96
C THR A 37 1.98 5.87 3.48
N LYS A 38 2.65 6.86 2.89
CA LYS A 38 2.51 7.17 1.45
C LYS A 38 3.04 6.04 0.57
N ASP A 39 4.17 5.46 0.93
CA ASP A 39 4.75 4.34 0.19
C ASP A 39 3.81 3.12 0.22
N LEU A 40 3.18 2.85 1.36
CA LEU A 40 2.18 1.80 1.52
C LEU A 40 0.96 2.03 0.61
N GLN A 41 0.40 3.24 0.62
CA GLN A 41 -0.73 3.62 -0.24
C GLN A 41 -0.38 3.50 -1.73
N SER A 42 0.84 3.91 -2.13
CA SER A 42 1.33 3.75 -3.49
C SER A 42 1.41 2.28 -3.89
N LEU A 43 1.90 1.42 -2.99
CA LEU A 43 2.00 -0.02 -3.20
C LEU A 43 0.63 -0.71 -3.23
N GLU A 44 -0.39 -0.16 -2.58
CA GLU A 44 -1.77 -0.64 -2.69
C GLU A 44 -2.40 -0.25 -4.03
N ASN A 45 -2.18 0.98 -4.49
CA ASN A 45 -2.67 1.47 -5.79
C ASN A 45 -2.13 0.64 -6.99
N THR A 46 -0.95 0.05 -6.86
CA THR A 46 -0.39 -0.84 -7.89
C THR A 46 -0.93 -2.27 -7.82
N ARG A 47 -1.47 -2.70 -6.68
CA ARG A 47 -2.01 -4.07 -6.47
C ARG A 47 -3.48 -4.23 -6.88
N PHE A 48 -4.25 -3.14 -6.91
CA PHE A 48 -5.68 -3.14 -7.23
C PHE A 48 -6.00 -2.51 -8.58
N GLN A 49 -5.24 -2.84 -9.63
CA GLN A 49 -5.62 -2.47 -10.99
C GLN A 49 -6.87 -3.29 -11.40
N PRO A 50 -7.93 -2.65 -11.93
CA PRO A 50 -9.06 -3.40 -12.47
C PRO A 50 -8.55 -4.33 -13.58
N LEU A 51 -8.94 -5.60 -13.52
CA LEU A 51 -8.62 -6.56 -14.58
C LEU A 51 -9.27 -6.06 -15.87
N GLU A 52 -8.48 -5.96 -16.94
CA GLU A 52 -9.00 -5.72 -18.29
C GLU A 52 -10.08 -6.78 -18.58
N PRO A 53 -11.29 -6.37 -19.02
CA PRO A 53 -12.37 -7.31 -19.26
C PRO A 53 -11.94 -8.32 -20.33
N VAL A 54 -12.00 -9.60 -19.98
CA VAL A 54 -11.74 -10.69 -20.93
C VAL A 54 -12.88 -10.72 -21.95
N ILE A 55 -12.64 -10.18 -23.14
CA ILE A 55 -13.57 -10.27 -24.27
C ILE A 55 -13.46 -11.70 -24.82
N ILE A 56 -14.39 -12.57 -24.41
CA ILE A 56 -14.53 -13.90 -25.02
C ILE A 56 -15.14 -13.69 -26.41
N THR A 57 -14.31 -13.65 -27.44
CA THR A 57 -14.79 -13.76 -28.82
C THR A 57 -15.27 -15.20 -29.02
N THR A 58 -16.59 -15.37 -29.12
CA THR A 58 -17.16 -16.64 -29.57
C THR A 58 -16.76 -16.83 -31.03
N SER A 59 -15.63 -17.49 -31.26
CA SER A 59 -15.23 -17.87 -32.62
C SER A 59 -16.34 -18.76 -33.18
N LEU A 60 -16.76 -18.46 -34.41
CA LEU A 60 -17.81 -19.10 -35.19
C LEU A 60 -17.53 -20.61 -35.35
N LEU A 61 -17.85 -21.40 -34.33
CA LEU A 61 -17.89 -22.86 -34.34
C LEU A 61 -19.35 -23.28 -34.22
N GLY A 62 -20.05 -23.25 -35.36
CA GLY A 62 -21.42 -23.78 -35.44
C GLY A 62 -22.23 -23.13 -36.54
N GLY A 63 -22.05 -23.57 -37.77
CA GLY A 63 -22.87 -23.10 -38.89
C GLY A 63 -22.50 -23.73 -40.23
N ARG A 64 -22.24 -25.04 -40.26
CA ARG A 64 -22.44 -25.81 -41.48
C ARG A 64 -23.92 -26.19 -41.53
N SER A 65 -24.67 -25.54 -42.40
CA SER A 65 -25.80 -26.14 -43.12
C SER A 65 -25.83 -25.59 -44.53
#